data_AF-A0A433K1I8-F1
#
_entry.id   AF-A0A433K1I8-F1
#
_cell.length_a   1.000
_cell.length_b   1.000
_cell.length_c   1.000
_cell.angle_alpha   90.00
_cell.angle_beta   90.00
_cell.angle_gamma   90.00
#
_symmetry.space_group_name_H-M   'P 1'
#
loop_
_entity.id
_entity.type
_entity.pdbx_description
1 polymer ?
#
loop_
_entity_poly.entity_id
_entity_poly.type
_entity_poly.pdbx_seq_one_letter_code
_entity_poly.pdbx_strand_id
1 'polypeptide(L)'
;MMPFFTIPDPRMGHPLPMPVDQIESRCRQRTIDELLHLKDRMQAFYDKESKNRREARAQLELIPSQISELQAQLEKNRQDISDAEKRNEELQTSLPGNGAERHLARQQFSIIPRYRFDLEEKIKNLQATQKRLEKDVAWIDYEFVHGNKEFPAVCRVIVEKTPEMAPDSAPPTSRRM
;
A
#
# COMPACT_ATOMS: atom_id res chain seq x y z
N MET A 1 3.36 -11.46 6.13
CA MET A 1 3.22 -12.05 7.48
C MET A 1 2.76 -13.51 7.27
N MET A 2 2.61 -14.38 8.26
CA MET A 2 2.07 -15.73 7.99
C MET A 2 0.69 -15.91 8.62
N PRO A 3 -0.28 -16.54 7.91
CA PRO A 3 -1.58 -16.92 8.46
C PRO A 3 -1.45 -17.71 9.77
N PHE A 4 -2.44 -17.63 10.65
CA PHE A 4 -2.37 -18.22 11.98
C PHE A 4 -2.26 -19.75 11.95
N PHE A 5 -2.70 -20.37 10.85
CA PHE A 5 -2.64 -21.82 10.62
C PHE A 5 -2.06 -22.12 9.23
N THR A 6 -0.78 -21.79 9.02
CA THR A 6 -0.03 -22.21 7.82
C THR A 6 0.94 -23.36 8.08
N ILE A 7 1.19 -24.18 7.05
CA ILE A 7 2.20 -25.24 7.07
C ILE A 7 3.40 -24.78 6.23
N PRO A 8 4.64 -24.80 6.77
CA PRO A 8 5.82 -24.48 5.97
C PRO A 8 6.05 -25.60 4.94
N ASP A 9 6.03 -25.25 3.66
CA ASP A 9 6.39 -26.15 2.57
C ASP A 9 7.87 -25.91 2.19
N PRO A 10 8.75 -26.92 2.31
CA PRO A 10 10.17 -26.78 1.95
C PRO A 10 10.44 -26.64 0.45
N ARG A 11 9.44 -26.82 -0.44
CA ARG A 11 9.60 -26.78 -1.91
C ARG A 11 9.07 -25.51 -2.55
N MET A 12 8.20 -24.76 -1.86
CA MET A 12 7.59 -23.54 -2.35
C MET A 12 8.01 -22.42 -1.40
N GLY A 13 8.58 -21.34 -1.92
CA GLY A 13 9.01 -20.19 -1.11
C GLY A 13 7.88 -19.48 -0.34
N HIS A 14 6.65 -20.00 -0.39
CA HIS A 14 5.49 -19.54 0.34
C HIS A 14 4.79 -20.72 1.05
N PRO A 15 4.36 -20.53 2.30
CA PRO A 15 3.67 -21.56 3.09
C PRO A 15 2.31 -21.88 2.49
N LEU A 16 1.92 -23.16 2.51
CA LEU A 16 0.61 -23.57 2.02
C LEU A 16 -0.47 -23.34 3.08
N PRO A 17 -1.64 -22.81 2.68
CA PRO A 17 -2.78 -22.67 3.58
C PRO A 17 -3.25 -24.04 4.03
N MET A 18 -3.47 -24.21 5.33
CA MET A 18 -3.95 -25.46 5.90
C MET A 18 -5.40 -25.73 5.44
N PRO A 19 -5.77 -27.01 5.16
CA PRO A 19 -7.16 -27.36 4.86
C PRO A 19 -8.10 -27.00 6.00
N VAL A 20 -9.34 -26.60 5.67
CA VAL A 20 -10.35 -26.17 6.66
C VAL A 20 -10.60 -27.24 7.71
N ASP A 21 -10.67 -28.51 7.32
CA ASP A 21 -10.91 -29.62 8.25
C ASP A 21 -9.80 -29.77 9.30
N GLN A 22 -8.55 -29.50 8.92
CA GLN A 22 -7.42 -29.52 9.84
C GLN A 22 -7.42 -28.31 10.78
N ILE A 23 -7.83 -27.13 10.27
CA ILE A 23 -8.00 -25.92 11.09
C ILE A 23 -9.10 -26.17 12.12
N GLU A 24 -10.26 -26.69 11.71
CA GLU A 24 -11.37 -27.01 12.60
C GLU A 24 -10.97 -28.06 13.66
N SER A 25 -10.26 -29.12 13.25
CA SER A 25 -9.73 -30.13 14.18
C SER A 25 -8.82 -29.51 15.26
N ARG A 26 -7.89 -28.63 14.87
CA ARG A 26 -7.05 -27.89 15.82
C ARG A 26 -7.85 -26.94 16.71
N CYS A 27 -8.87 -26.30 16.17
CA CYS A 27 -9.74 -25.42 16.96
C CYS A 27 -10.55 -26.23 17.98
N ARG A 28 -11.04 -27.43 17.61
CA ARG A 28 -11.80 -28.31 18.52
C ARG A 28 -10.97 -28.78 19.73
N GLN A 29 -9.64 -28.86 19.59
CA GLN A 29 -8.72 -29.19 20.69
C GLN A 29 -8.50 -28.04 21.69
N ARG A 30 -8.89 -26.81 21.35
CA ARG A 30 -8.72 -25.64 22.22
C ARG A 30 -9.92 -25.43 23.14
N THR A 31 -9.69 -24.71 24.23
CA THR A 31 -10.74 -24.25 25.14
C THR A 31 -11.56 -23.11 24.48
N ILE A 32 -12.78 -22.87 24.98
CA ILE A 32 -13.64 -21.80 24.46
C ILE A 32 -12.99 -20.43 24.65
N ASP A 33 -12.37 -20.17 25.81
CA ASP A 33 -11.69 -18.90 26.10
C ASP A 33 -10.51 -18.64 25.16
N GLU A 34 -9.72 -19.68 24.86
CA GLU A 34 -8.63 -19.58 23.87
C GLU A 34 -9.14 -19.30 22.46
N LEU A 35 -10.30 -19.84 22.08
CA LEU A 35 -10.92 -19.59 20.79
C LEU A 35 -11.51 -18.18 20.70
N LEU A 36 -12.13 -17.67 21.77
CA LEU A 36 -12.61 -16.29 21.84
C LEU A 36 -11.45 -15.30 21.75
N HIS A 37 -10.37 -15.53 22.51
CA HIS A 37 -9.17 -14.71 22.44
C HIS A 37 -8.52 -14.75 21.04
N LEU A 38 -8.48 -15.94 20.42
CA LEU A 38 -8.00 -16.08 19.05
C LEU A 38 -8.87 -15.31 18.05
N LYS A 39 -10.20 -15.40 18.17
CA LYS A 39 -11.16 -14.65 17.35
C LYS A 39 -10.92 -13.15 17.46
N ASP A 40 -10.80 -12.62 18.68
CA ASP A 40 -10.59 -11.18 18.89
C ASP A 40 -9.26 -10.72 18.29
N ARG A 41 -8.19 -11.51 18.46
CA ARG A 41 -6.88 -11.23 17.86
C ARG A 41 -6.92 -11.25 16.33
N MET A 42 -7.63 -12.22 15.75
CA MET A 42 -7.81 -12.31 14.29
C MET A 42 -8.64 -11.13 13.77
N GLN A 43 -9.72 -10.76 14.47
CA GLN A 43 -10.55 -9.60 14.13
C GLN A 43 -9.73 -8.31 14.13
N ALA A 44 -8.97 -8.05 15.21
CA ALA A 44 -8.10 -6.87 15.30
C ALA A 44 -7.04 -6.83 14.18
N PHE A 45 -6.51 -8.00 13.78
CA PHE A 45 -5.61 -8.11 12.65
C PHE A 45 -6.29 -7.73 11.33
N TYR A 46 -7.45 -8.31 11.01
CA TYR A 46 -8.17 -7.98 9.76
C TYR A 46 -8.62 -6.53 9.69
N ASP A 47 -9.02 -5.93 10.81
CA ASP A 47 -9.40 -4.53 10.87
C ASP A 47 -8.21 -3.62 10.55
N LYS A 48 -7.04 -3.92 11.12
CA LYS A 48 -5.80 -3.22 10.84
C LYS A 48 -5.39 -3.37 9.37
N GLU A 49 -5.36 -4.59 8.84
CA GLU A 49 -4.95 -4.82 7.45
C GLU A 49 -5.95 -4.24 6.44
N SER A 50 -7.24 -4.26 6.75
CA SER A 50 -8.28 -3.60 5.95
C SER A 50 -8.09 -2.07 5.93
N LYS A 51 -7.68 -1.48 7.06
CA LYS A 51 -7.31 -0.06 7.12
C LYS A 51 -6.04 0.22 6.28
N ASN A 52 -4.97 -0.54 6.49
CA ASN A 52 -3.72 -0.41 5.73
C ASN A 52 -3.96 -0.51 4.22
N ARG A 53 -4.76 -1.50 3.78
CA ARG A 53 -5.12 -1.69 2.38
C ARG A 53 -5.88 -0.49 1.82
N ARG A 54 -6.84 0.06 2.57
CA ARG A 54 -7.60 1.25 2.14
C ARG A 54 -6.68 2.46 1.98
N GLU A 55 -5.79 2.70 2.94
CA GLU A 55 -4.81 3.79 2.89
C GLU A 55 -3.84 3.61 1.72
N ALA A 56 -3.31 2.41 1.50
CA ALA A 56 -2.42 2.11 0.39
C ALA A 56 -3.10 2.31 -0.97
N ARG A 57 -4.35 1.87 -1.13
CA ARG A 57 -5.14 2.09 -2.36
C ARG A 57 -5.40 3.57 -2.61
N ALA A 58 -5.81 4.32 -1.58
CA ALA A 58 -6.00 5.77 -1.70
C ALA A 58 -4.69 6.48 -2.10
N GLN A 59 -3.54 6.05 -1.58
CA GLN A 59 -2.24 6.58 -2.01
C GLN A 59 -1.93 6.22 -3.47
N LEU A 60 -2.19 4.98 -3.89
CA LEU A 60 -2.00 4.55 -5.28
C LEU A 60 -2.86 5.32 -6.28
N GLU A 61 -4.04 5.78 -5.88
CA GLU A 61 -4.89 6.63 -6.72
C GLU A 61 -4.34 8.06 -6.87
N LEU A 62 -3.62 8.56 -5.85
CA LEU A 62 -3.07 9.92 -5.83
C LEU A 62 -1.67 10.04 -6.45
N ILE A 63 -0.82 9.01 -6.34
CA ILE A 63 0.55 9.07 -6.86
C ILE A 63 0.62 9.40 -8.37
N PRO A 64 -0.23 8.85 -9.25
CA PRO A 64 -0.20 9.17 -10.68
C PRO A 64 -0.44 10.65 -10.97
N SER A 65 -1.36 11.30 -10.25
CA SER A 65 -1.63 12.73 -10.44
C SER A 65 -0.46 13.59 -9.95
N GLN A 66 0.15 13.22 -8.81
CA GLN A 66 1.36 13.88 -8.31
C GLN A 66 2.55 13.75 -9.28
N ILE A 67 2.76 12.56 -9.85
CA ILE A 67 3.81 12.34 -10.86
C ILE A 67 3.54 13.22 -12.09
N SER A 68 2.29 13.24 -12.58
CA SER A 68 1.90 14.04 -13.74
C SER A 68 2.14 15.54 -13.51
N GLU A 69 1.77 16.06 -12.33
CA GLU A 69 2.01 17.46 -11.97
C GLU A 69 3.50 17.80 -11.92
N LEU A 70 4.31 16.94 -11.29
CA LEU A 70 5.77 17.13 -11.24
C LEU A 70 6.42 17.03 -12.63
N GLN A 71 5.91 16.16 -13.50
CA GLN A 71 6.36 16.08 -14.90
C GLN A 71 6.05 17.36 -15.67
N ALA A 72 4.86 17.93 -15.48
CA ALA A 72 4.49 19.21 -16.10
C ALA A 72 5.36 20.36 -15.59
N GLN A 73 5.64 20.42 -14.28
CA GLN A 73 6.54 21.42 -13.70
C GLN A 73 7.97 21.28 -14.24
N LEU A 74 8.44 20.04 -14.39
CA LEU A 74 9.76 19.75 -14.92
C LEU A 74 9.89 20.17 -16.39
N GLU A 75 8.87 19.93 -17.21
CA GLU A 75 8.88 20.35 -18.62
C GLU A 75 8.81 21.87 -18.75
N LYS A 76 7.99 22.53 -17.92
CA LYS A 76 7.98 23.99 -17.83
C LYS A 76 9.36 24.54 -17.45
N ASN A 77 10.01 23.97 -16.43
CA ASN A 77 11.35 24.38 -16.03
C ASN A 77 12.36 24.19 -17.17
N ARG A 78 12.26 23.09 -17.94
CA ARG A 78 13.12 22.89 -19.12
C ARG A 78 12.91 23.97 -20.18
N GLN A 79 11.66 24.34 -20.43
CA GLN A 79 11.35 25.42 -21.37
C GLN A 79 11.90 26.76 -20.88
N ASP A 80 11.67 27.11 -19.60
CA ASP A 80 12.17 28.35 -19.01
C ASP A 80 13.71 28.44 -19.07
N ILE A 81 14.40 27.30 -18.90
CA ILE A 81 15.85 27.19 -19.06
C ILE A 81 16.25 27.43 -20.51
N SER A 82 15.62 26.75 -21.46
CA SER A 82 15.91 26.91 -22.89
C SER A 82 15.69 28.36 -23.35
N ASP A 83 14.63 29.00 -22.87
CA ASP A 83 14.33 30.40 -23.19
C ASP A 83 15.37 31.34 -22.57
N ALA A 84 15.81 31.06 -21.34
CA ALA A 84 16.87 31.82 -20.67
C ALA A 84 18.23 31.64 -21.38
N GLU A 85 18.57 30.42 -21.80
CA GLU A 85 19.77 30.11 -22.58
C GLU A 85 19.76 30.87 -23.92
N LYS A 86 18.63 30.83 -24.64
CA LYS A 86 18.48 31.57 -25.89
C LYS A 86 18.63 33.07 -25.71
N ARG A 87 17.97 33.66 -24.70
CA ARG A 87 18.14 35.09 -24.37
C ARG A 87 19.58 35.41 -23.99
N ASN A 88 20.24 34.52 -23.25
CA ASN A 88 21.66 34.66 -22.93
C ASN A 88 22.53 34.66 -24.19
N GLU A 89 22.29 33.78 -25.16
CA GLU A 89 23.00 33.77 -26.44
C GLU A 89 22.80 35.07 -27.24
N GLU A 90 21.55 35.57 -27.30
CA GLU A 90 21.21 36.85 -27.93
C GLU A 90 21.92 38.03 -27.22
N LEU A 91 21.97 38.02 -25.89
CA LEU A 91 22.73 39.02 -25.13
C LEU A 91 24.23 38.90 -25.43
N GLN A 92 24.81 37.70 -25.37
CA GLN A 92 26.23 37.47 -25.61
C GLN A 92 26.72 37.90 -27.00
N THR A 93 25.85 37.85 -28.00
CA THR A 93 26.14 38.28 -29.37
C THR A 93 25.92 39.77 -29.60
N SER A 94 25.06 40.41 -28.79
CA SER A 94 24.78 41.85 -28.85
C SER A 94 25.60 42.70 -27.87
N LEU A 95 26.44 42.09 -27.02
CA LEU A 95 27.28 42.80 -26.05
C LEU A 95 28.25 43.79 -26.73
N PRO A 96 28.13 45.10 -26.45
CA PRO A 96 29.11 46.09 -26.90
C PRO A 96 30.41 45.96 -26.08
N GLY A 97 31.49 46.56 -26.58
CA GLY A 97 32.78 46.61 -25.87
C GLY A 97 33.89 45.77 -26.48
N ASN A 98 35.06 45.82 -25.85
CA ASN A 98 36.25 45.09 -26.29
C ASN A 98 36.19 43.60 -25.88
N GLY A 99 37.16 42.79 -26.33
CA GLY A 99 37.17 41.34 -26.07
C GLY A 99 37.17 40.96 -24.59
N ALA A 100 37.80 41.75 -23.72
CA ALA A 100 37.88 41.50 -22.28
C ALA A 100 36.57 41.85 -21.56
N GLU A 101 35.94 42.97 -21.92
CA GLU A 101 34.63 43.38 -21.39
C GLU A 101 33.54 42.34 -21.71
N ARG A 102 33.53 41.85 -22.97
CA ARG A 102 32.62 40.77 -23.37
C ARG A 102 32.88 39.47 -22.61
N HIS A 103 34.14 39.14 -22.33
CA HIS A 103 34.50 37.93 -21.60
C HIS A 103 33.99 37.97 -20.14
N LEU A 104 34.18 39.09 -19.46
CA LEU A 104 33.69 39.27 -18.08
C LEU A 104 32.16 39.27 -17.99
N ALA A 105 31.49 39.95 -18.92
CA ALA A 105 30.03 39.94 -19.00
C ALA A 105 29.49 38.52 -19.22
N ARG A 106 30.12 37.69 -20.07
CA ARG A 106 29.73 36.29 -20.30
C ARG A 106 29.76 35.43 -19.03
N GLN A 107 30.73 35.64 -18.13
CA GLN A 107 30.84 34.85 -16.90
C GLN A 107 29.65 35.10 -15.95
N GLN A 108 29.09 36.32 -15.94
CA GLN A 108 27.94 36.68 -15.10
C GLN A 108 26.62 36.02 -15.53
N PHE A 109 26.51 35.54 -16.76
CA PHE A 109 25.28 34.93 -17.29
C PHE A 109 25.19 33.39 -17.13
N SER A 110 26.22 32.76 -16.56
CA SER A 110 26.22 31.30 -16.33
C SER A 110 25.36 30.92 -15.12
N ILE A 111 24.05 30.74 -15.32
CA ILE A 111 23.15 30.19 -14.29
C ILE A 111 22.81 28.75 -14.68
N ILE A 112 23.30 27.79 -13.90
CA ILE A 112 22.79 26.41 -13.91
C ILE A 112 21.65 26.33 -12.89
N PRO A 113 20.39 26.12 -13.31
CA PRO A 113 19.28 26.02 -12.37
C PRO A 113 19.31 24.70 -11.61
N ARG A 114 19.47 24.79 -10.28
CA ARG A 114 19.51 23.64 -9.36
C ARG A 114 18.16 22.92 -9.20
N TYR A 115 17.05 23.60 -9.50
CA TYR A 115 15.69 23.11 -9.25
C TYR A 115 15.24 21.92 -10.11
N ARG A 116 15.95 21.59 -11.20
CA ARG A 116 15.60 20.46 -12.07
C ARG A 116 15.88 19.10 -11.42
N PHE A 117 16.98 18.98 -10.67
CA PHE A 117 17.40 17.71 -10.06
C PHE A 117 16.44 17.24 -8.96
N ASP A 118 15.91 18.17 -8.17
CA ASP A 118 14.99 17.86 -7.06
C ASP A 118 13.66 17.27 -7.56
N LEU A 119 13.17 17.69 -8.73
CA LEU A 119 11.92 17.17 -9.31
C LEU A 119 12.11 15.78 -9.92
N GLU A 120 13.22 15.56 -10.63
CA GLU A 120 13.56 14.24 -11.20
C GLU A 120 13.70 13.18 -10.09
N GLU A 121 14.35 13.53 -8.98
CA GLU A 121 14.49 12.64 -7.82
C GLU A 121 13.13 12.36 -7.13
N LYS A 122 12.30 13.39 -6.93
CA LYS A 122 10.95 13.22 -6.38
C LYS A 122 10.08 12.29 -7.24
N ILE A 123 10.09 12.46 -8.56
CA ILE A 123 9.37 11.57 -9.49
C ILE A 123 9.85 10.13 -9.33
N LYS A 124 11.16 9.91 -9.30
CA LYS A 124 11.75 8.57 -9.13
C LYS A 124 11.34 7.93 -7.80
N ASN A 125 11.33 8.70 -6.72
CA ASN A 125 10.92 8.23 -5.39
C ASN A 125 9.42 7.88 -5.33
N LEU A 126 8.57 8.69 -5.99
CA LEU A 126 7.14 8.39 -6.11
C LEU A 126 6.89 7.11 -6.92
N GLN A 127 7.60 6.91 -8.04
CA GLN A 127 7.51 5.68 -8.84
C GLN A 127 7.96 4.44 -8.06
N ALA A 128 9.03 4.56 -7.25
CA ALA A 128 9.48 3.47 -6.39
C ALA A 128 8.45 3.14 -5.29
N THR A 129 7.85 4.19 -4.71
CA THR A 129 6.78 4.06 -3.71
C THR A 129 5.53 3.41 -4.30
N GLN A 130 5.12 3.82 -5.50
CA GLN A 130 4.00 3.22 -6.23
C GLN A 130 4.21 1.71 -6.42
N LYS A 131 5.35 1.31 -6.99
CA LYS A 131 5.66 -0.11 -7.22
C LYS A 131 5.68 -0.93 -5.93
N ARG A 132 6.15 -0.34 -4.83
CA ARG A 132 6.13 -0.99 -3.51
C ARG A 132 4.70 -1.17 -3.02
N LEU A 133 3.88 -0.11 -3.04
CA LEU A 133 2.49 -0.16 -2.60
C LEU A 133 1.64 -1.13 -3.46
N GLU A 134 1.88 -1.20 -4.77
CA GLU A 134 1.22 -2.18 -5.65
C GLU A 134 1.51 -3.63 -5.21
N LYS A 135 2.78 -3.93 -4.88
CA LYS A 135 3.17 -5.24 -4.34
C LYS A 135 2.53 -5.50 -2.98
N ASP A 136 2.54 -4.51 -2.09
CA ASP A 136 1.96 -4.64 -0.75
C ASP A 136 0.45 -4.88 -0.82
N VAL A 137 -0.29 -4.15 -1.67
CA VAL A 137 -1.73 -4.36 -1.87
C VAL A 137 -2.00 -5.72 -2.48
N ALA A 138 -1.24 -6.14 -3.51
CA ALA A 138 -1.40 -7.47 -4.10
C ALA A 138 -1.14 -8.58 -3.08
N TRP A 139 -0.14 -8.40 -2.22
CA TRP A 139 0.18 -9.32 -1.14
C TRP A 139 -0.93 -9.36 -0.07
N ILE A 140 -1.44 -8.22 0.36
CA ILE A 140 -2.55 -8.13 1.31
C ILE A 140 -3.80 -8.79 0.71
N ASP A 141 -4.14 -8.53 -0.56
CA ASP A 141 -5.30 -9.15 -1.20
C ASP A 141 -5.13 -10.68 -1.31
N TYR A 142 -3.92 -11.17 -1.59
CA TYR A 142 -3.59 -12.60 -1.52
C TYR A 142 -3.79 -13.16 -0.11
N GLU A 143 -3.21 -12.54 0.92
CA GLU A 143 -3.36 -12.96 2.32
C GLU A 143 -4.83 -12.92 2.77
N PHE A 144 -5.61 -11.92 2.34
CA PHE A 144 -7.05 -11.87 2.63
C PHE A 144 -7.77 -13.05 1.99
N VAL A 145 -7.60 -13.31 0.70
CA VAL A 145 -8.29 -14.41 0.00
C VAL A 145 -7.95 -15.77 0.61
N HIS A 146 -6.70 -15.99 1.02
CA HIS A 146 -6.25 -17.27 1.54
C HIS A 146 -6.45 -17.42 3.05
N GLY A 147 -6.26 -16.36 3.83
CA GLY A 147 -6.49 -16.31 5.27
C GLY A 147 -7.98 -16.29 5.65
N ASN A 148 -8.88 -15.90 4.74
CA ASN A 148 -10.33 -15.86 5.01
C ASN A 148 -10.98 -17.20 5.32
N LYS A 149 -10.23 -18.31 5.26
CA LYS A 149 -10.72 -19.65 5.60
C LYS A 149 -10.57 -19.96 7.09
N GLU A 150 -9.60 -19.33 7.76
CA GLU A 150 -9.30 -19.58 9.17
C GLU A 150 -10.34 -18.94 10.09
N PHE A 151 -10.71 -17.69 9.82
CA PHE A 151 -11.64 -16.93 10.68
C PHE A 151 -13.05 -17.55 10.73
N PRO A 152 -13.68 -17.95 9.60
CA PRO A 152 -14.95 -18.65 9.64
C PRO A 152 -14.88 -20.02 10.33
N ALA A 153 -13.75 -20.74 10.18
CA ALA A 153 -13.56 -22.03 10.84
C ALA A 153 -13.50 -21.87 12.38
N VAL A 154 -12.74 -20.88 12.86
CA VAL A 154 -12.68 -20.53 14.30
C VAL A 154 -14.07 -20.13 14.81
N CYS A 155 -14.77 -19.23 14.09
CA CYS A 155 -16.12 -18.81 14.46
C CYS A 155 -17.12 -19.98 14.49
N ARG A 156 -17.04 -20.91 13.54
CA ARG A 156 -17.90 -22.10 13.51
C ARG A 156 -17.67 -23.01 14.72
N VAL A 157 -16.42 -23.30 15.06
CA VAL A 157 -16.10 -24.15 16.22
C VAL A 157 -16.49 -23.49 17.54
N ILE A 158 -16.42 -22.15 17.64
CA ILE A 158 -16.96 -21.42 18.79
C ILE A 158 -18.46 -21.68 18.92
N VAL A 159 -19.24 -21.48 17.84
CA VAL A 159 -20.69 -21.72 17.84
C VAL A 159 -21.03 -23.17 18.19
N GLU A 160 -20.28 -24.15 17.67
CA GLU A 160 -20.43 -25.57 18.02
C GLU A 160 -20.22 -25.83 19.52
N LYS A 161 -19.28 -25.13 20.15
CA LYS A 161 -18.93 -25.31 21.58
C LYS A 161 -19.80 -24.49 22.54
N THR A 162 -20.52 -23.48 22.06
CA THR A 162 -21.47 -22.68 22.84
C THR A 162 -22.88 -22.74 22.23
N PRO A 163 -23.57 -23.90 22.28
CA PRO A 163 -24.93 -24.03 21.76
C PRO A 163 -25.99 -23.26 22.58
N GLU A 164 -25.68 -22.84 23.82
CA GLU A 164 -26.61 -22.14 24.73
C GLU A 164 -26.94 -20.68 24.36
N MET A 165 -26.43 -20.14 23.24
CA MET A 165 -26.86 -18.83 22.71
C MET A 165 -27.88 -18.93 21.56
N ALA A 166 -28.45 -20.12 21.33
CA ALA A 166 -29.66 -20.22 20.51
C ALA A 166 -30.83 -19.61 21.29
N PRO A 167 -31.63 -18.67 20.71
CA PRO A 167 -32.80 -18.13 21.39
C PRO A 167 -33.81 -19.26 21.60
N ASP A 168 -33.84 -19.75 22.83
CA ASP A 168 -34.83 -20.68 23.33
C ASP A 168 -36.14 -19.92 23.56
N SER A 169 -37.02 -19.91 22.55
CA SER A 169 -38.42 -19.53 22.75
C SER A 169 -39.33 -20.20 21.72
N ALA A 170 -39.45 -21.53 21.79
CA ALA A 170 -40.68 -22.18 21.35
C ALA A 170 -41.72 -22.01 22.48
N PRO A 171 -42.89 -21.38 22.25
CA PRO A 171 -43.90 -21.26 23.28
C PRO A 171 -44.46 -22.65 23.63
N PRO A 172 -44.82 -22.90 24.89
CA PRO A 172 -45.34 -24.20 25.31
C PRO A 172 -46.65 -24.47 24.58
N THR A 173 -46.69 -25.60 23.88
CA THR A 173 -47.90 -26.15 23.27
C THR A 173 -48.93 -26.36 24.39
N SER A 174 -49.88 -25.44 24.48
CA SER A 174 -50.99 -25.56 25.41
C SER A 174 -51.85 -26.74 24.96
N ARG A 175 -51.72 -27.84 25.70
CA ARG A 175 -52.50 -29.06 25.55
C ARG A 175 -53.48 -29.14 26.71
N ARG A 176 -54.76 -28.94 26.43
CA ARG A 176 -55.99 -29.31 27.20
C ARG A 176 -57.11 -28.34 26.80
N MET A 177 -58.37 -28.71 26.72
CA MET A 177 -59.06 -30.01 26.67
C MET A 177 -60.38 -29.72 25.95
#